data_AF-A0A4Y2LBE1-F1
#
_entry.id   AF-A0A4Y2LBE1-F1
#
_cell.length_a   1.000
_cell.length_b   1.000
_cell.length_c   1.000
_cell.angle_alpha   90.00
_cell.angle_beta   90.00
_cell.angle_gamma   90.00
#
_symmetry.space_group_name_H-M   'P 1'
#
loop_
_entity.id
_entity.type
_entity.pdbx_description
1 polymer ?
#
loop_
_entity_poly.entity_id
_entity_poly.type
_entity_poly.pdbx_seq_one_letter_code
_entity_poly.pdbx_strand_id
1 'polypeptide(L)'
;MGSQLPAYRERPAFFCFFLLNNCPGHPSAEELCTDAGEISAMFLPSNTTTLIQPMDQNVIQNIKMGYRKLLLTNILNDPVHNENLEKTLKNVNLKDVVFSLANCWASMSILLINNW
;
A
#
# COMPACT_ATOMS: atom_id res chain seq x y z
N MET A 1 -17.80 14.27 -43.47
CA MET A 1 -17.98 13.04 -42.67
C MET A 1 -17.85 13.44 -41.22
N GLY A 2 -18.98 13.68 -40.55
CA GLY A 2 -19.02 14.17 -39.18
C GLY A 2 -18.67 13.04 -38.21
N SER A 3 -17.65 13.24 -37.38
CA SER A 3 -17.38 12.39 -36.23
C SER A 3 -18.49 12.60 -35.20
N GLN A 4 -19.33 11.58 -35.02
CA GLN A 4 -20.28 11.53 -33.92
C GLN A 4 -19.51 11.56 -32.60
N LEU A 5 -19.79 12.58 -31.79
CA LEU A 5 -19.42 12.60 -30.37
C LEU A 5 -19.99 11.34 -29.70
N PRO A 6 -19.24 10.65 -28.83
CA PRO A 6 -19.77 9.51 -28.10
C PRO A 6 -20.98 9.96 -27.28
N ALA A 7 -22.09 9.27 -27.44
CA ALA A 7 -23.31 9.52 -26.69
C ALA A 7 -22.98 9.55 -25.19
N TYR A 8 -23.50 10.54 -24.47
CA TYR A 8 -23.41 10.62 -23.02
C TYR A 8 -24.10 9.38 -22.44
N ARG A 9 -23.32 8.33 -22.18
CA ARG A 9 -23.76 7.13 -21.46
C ARG A 9 -24.20 7.61 -20.07
N GLU A 10 -25.46 7.39 -19.71
CA GLU A 10 -25.95 7.69 -18.38
C GLU A 10 -25.04 7.01 -17.34
N ARG A 11 -24.60 7.76 -16.33
CA ARG A 11 -23.73 7.19 -15.30
C ARG A 11 -24.50 6.11 -14.55
N PRO A 12 -23.94 4.90 -14.39
CA PRO A 12 -24.61 3.85 -13.64
C PRO A 12 -24.85 4.28 -12.19
N ALA A 13 -25.92 3.74 -11.58
CA ALA A 13 -26.28 4.04 -10.19
C ALA A 13 -25.15 3.67 -9.20
N PHE A 14 -24.30 2.72 -9.59
CA PHE A 14 -23.07 2.36 -8.90
C PHE A 14 -21.89 2.49 -9.88
N PHE A 15 -20.82 3.15 -9.42
CA PHE A 15 -19.57 3.29 -10.17
C PHE A 15 -18.38 3.12 -9.24
N CYS A 16 -17.46 2.23 -9.61
CA CYS A 16 -16.21 1.96 -8.91
C CYS A 16 -15.04 2.19 -9.88
N PHE A 17 -14.01 2.88 -9.40
CA PHE A 17 -12.83 3.20 -10.20
C PHE A 17 -11.58 2.66 -9.54
N PHE A 18 -10.84 1.81 -10.25
CA PHE A 18 -9.57 1.23 -9.81
C PHE A 18 -8.40 2.04 -10.38
N LEU A 19 -7.59 2.59 -9.48
CA LEU A 19 -6.29 3.18 -9.81
C LEU A 19 -5.20 2.16 -9.51
N LEU A 20 -4.54 1.65 -10.55
CA LEU A 20 -3.53 0.60 -10.45
C LEU A 20 -2.12 1.18 -10.56
N ASN A 21 -1.19 0.53 -9.88
CA ASN A 21 0.23 0.75 -10.13
C ASN A 21 0.68 -0.01 -11.38
N ASN A 22 1.85 0.32 -11.93
CA ASN A 22 2.39 -0.34 -13.13
C ASN A 22 3.09 -1.68 -12.85
N CYS A 23 2.65 -2.46 -11.85
CA CYS A 23 3.22 -3.79 -11.60
C CYS A 23 2.95 -4.72 -12.79
N PRO A 24 3.97 -5.38 -13.36
CA PRO A 24 3.83 -6.22 -14.56
C PRO A 24 2.97 -7.48 -14.33
N GLY A 25 2.65 -7.80 -13.08
CA GLY A 25 1.73 -8.90 -12.74
C GLY A 25 0.24 -8.52 -12.81
N HIS A 26 -0.10 -7.26 -13.08
CA HIS A 26 -1.51 -6.86 -13.22
C HIS A 26 -2.07 -7.25 -14.60
N PRO A 27 -3.35 -7.67 -14.66
CA PRO A 27 -4.06 -7.82 -15.93
C PRO A 27 -4.25 -6.44 -16.60
N SER A 28 -4.63 -6.43 -17.88
CA SER A 28 -4.90 -5.18 -18.59
C SER A 28 -6.06 -4.39 -17.95
N ALA A 29 -6.11 -3.08 -18.17
CA ALA A 29 -7.18 -2.26 -17.62
C ALA A 29 -8.53 -2.67 -18.24
N GLU A 30 -8.53 -3.07 -19.50
CA GLU A 30 -9.68 -3.56 -20.25
C GLU A 30 -10.28 -4.82 -19.63
N GLU A 31 -9.44 -5.76 -19.16
CA GLU A 31 -9.88 -6.98 -18.46
C GLU A 31 -10.54 -6.70 -17.11
N LEU A 32 -10.23 -5.55 -16.50
CA LEU A 32 -10.79 -5.15 -15.21
C LEU A 32 -12.03 -4.27 -15.33
N CYS A 33 -12.32 -3.76 -16.53
CA CYS A 33 -13.52 -2.96 -16.79
C CYS A 33 -14.73 -3.86 -17.03
N THR A 34 -15.89 -3.45 -16.52
CA THR A 34 -17.17 -4.08 -16.89
C THR A 34 -17.73 -3.44 -18.15
N ASP A 35 -18.40 -4.22 -19.01
CA ASP A 35 -19.05 -3.71 -20.24
C ASP A 35 -20.09 -2.62 -19.95
N ALA A 36 -20.80 -2.76 -18.83
CA ALA A 36 -21.80 -1.82 -18.32
C ALA A 36 -21.19 -0.50 -17.81
N GLY A 37 -19.86 -0.45 -17.61
CA GLY A 37 -19.14 0.72 -17.11
C GLY A 37 -19.30 0.98 -15.61
N GLU A 38 -19.78 0.00 -14.84
CA GLU A 38 -19.90 0.06 -13.38
C GLU A 38 -18.55 -0.04 -12.69
N ILE A 39 -17.61 -0.81 -13.26
CA ILE A 39 -16.21 -0.88 -12.85
C ILE A 39 -15.35 -0.38 -14.01
N SER A 40 -14.45 0.54 -13.70
CA SER A 40 -13.43 1.05 -14.62
C SER A 40 -12.06 1.00 -13.96
N ALA A 41 -11.01 0.76 -14.73
CA ALA A 41 -9.63 0.72 -14.24
C ALA A 41 -8.71 1.62 -15.06
N MET A 42 -7.67 2.15 -14.43
CA MET A 42 -6.61 2.89 -15.09
C MET A 42 -5.27 2.69 -14.38
N PHE A 43 -4.20 2.62 -15.16
CA PHE A 43 -2.83 2.65 -14.65
C PHE A 43 -2.37 4.08 -14.38
N LEU A 44 -1.77 4.28 -13.20
CA LEU A 44 -1.12 5.53 -12.88
C LEU A 44 0.08 5.80 -13.80
N PRO A 45 0.44 7.06 -14.06
CA PRO A 45 1.70 7.39 -14.71
C PRO A 45 2.88 6.81 -13.93
N SER A 46 3.94 6.41 -14.65
CA SER A 46 5.17 5.91 -14.03
C SER A 46 5.69 6.83 -12.93
N ASN A 47 6.21 6.25 -11.85
CA ASN A 47 6.78 6.96 -10.69
C ASN A 47 5.80 7.85 -9.89
N THR A 48 4.48 7.75 -10.11
CA THR A 48 3.49 8.50 -9.31
C THR A 48 2.81 7.65 -8.23
N THR A 49 3.03 6.34 -8.24
CA THR A 49 2.39 5.38 -7.33
C THR A 49 2.52 5.80 -5.87
N THR A 50 3.73 6.14 -5.42
CA THR A 50 3.97 6.55 -4.02
C THR A 50 3.32 7.87 -3.63
N LEU A 51 2.94 8.71 -4.60
CA LEU A 51 2.30 10.00 -4.37
C LEU A 51 0.78 9.94 -4.46
N ILE A 52 0.23 8.93 -5.11
CA ILE A 52 -1.20 8.85 -5.39
C ILE A 52 -1.84 7.68 -4.66
N GLN A 53 -1.13 6.56 -4.48
CA GLN A 53 -1.69 5.38 -3.84
C GLN A 53 -1.75 5.55 -2.32
N PRO A 54 -2.94 5.48 -1.71
CA PRO A 54 -3.10 5.56 -0.26
C PRO A 54 -2.31 4.48 0.47
N MET A 55 -2.17 3.29 -0.15
CA MET A 55 -1.39 2.17 0.37
C MET A 55 0.07 2.54 0.61
N ASP A 56 0.70 3.23 -0.33
CA ASP A 56 2.11 3.63 -0.21
C ASP A 56 2.30 4.78 0.78
N GLN A 57 1.43 5.80 0.73
CA GLN A 57 1.55 7.01 1.55
C GLN A 57 1.23 6.79 3.02
N ASN A 58 0.17 6.05 3.31
CA ASN A 58 -0.28 5.90 4.68
C ASN A 58 0.22 4.59 5.25
N VAL A 59 -0.10 3.49 4.60
CA VAL A 59 -0.02 2.14 5.20
C VAL A 59 1.42 1.69 5.30
N ILE A 60 2.06 1.58 4.14
CA ILE A 60 3.41 1.06 4.04
C ILE A 60 4.38 2.01 4.76
N GLN A 61 4.17 3.33 4.65
CA GLN A 61 4.96 4.31 5.38
C GLN A 61 4.83 4.14 6.91
N ASN A 62 3.60 4.04 7.44
CA ASN A 62 3.40 3.91 8.88
C ASN A 62 3.90 2.56 9.41
N ILE A 63 3.69 1.47 8.68
CA ILE A 63 4.23 0.16 9.04
C ILE A 63 5.77 0.20 9.09
N LYS A 64 6.42 0.77 8.06
CA LYS A 64 7.89 0.92 8.03
C LYS A 64 8.38 1.77 9.21
N MET A 65 7.67 2.85 9.53
CA MET A 65 8.01 3.72 10.65
C MET A 65 7.87 3.00 12.00
N GLY A 66 6.74 2.33 12.23
CA GLY A 66 6.48 1.55 13.44
C GLY A 66 7.51 0.43 13.62
N TYR A 67 7.83 -0.28 12.54
CA TYR A 67 8.80 -1.37 12.56
C TYR A 67 10.20 -0.86 12.93
N ARG A 68 10.66 0.23 12.32
CA ARG A 68 11.95 0.86 12.66
C ARG A 68 11.99 1.32 14.11
N LYS A 69 10.90 1.92 14.61
CA LYS A 69 10.79 2.34 16.01
C LYS A 69 10.92 1.14 16.95
N LEU A 70 10.17 0.07 16.70
CA LEU A 70 10.21 -1.16 17.50
C LEU A 70 11.61 -1.79 17.49
N LEU A 71 12.22 -1.90 16.32
CA LEU A 71 13.57 -2.45 16.16
C LEU A 71 14.60 -1.65 16.97
N LEU A 72 14.58 -0.32 16.85
CA LEU A 72 15.48 0.57 17.62
C LEU A 72 15.22 0.47 19.12
N THR A 73 13.96 0.41 19.55
CA THR A 73 13.61 0.23 20.96
C THR A 73 14.14 -1.10 21.50
N ASN A 74 14.03 -2.19 20.74
CA ASN A 74 14.56 -3.48 21.14
C ASN A 74 16.08 -3.47 21.27
N ILE A 75 16.78 -2.79 20.35
CA ILE A 75 18.24 -2.62 20.41
C ILE A 75 18.65 -1.79 21.64
N LEU A 76 17.96 -0.68 21.92
CA LEU A 76 18.28 0.20 23.05
C LEU A 76 17.98 -0.45 24.42
N ASN A 77 16.97 -1.31 24.47
CA ASN A 77 16.57 -2.02 25.69
C ASN A 77 17.38 -3.31 25.92
N ASP A 78 18.30 -3.67 25.03
CA ASP A 78 19.14 -4.84 25.20
C ASP A 78 20.05 -4.64 26.43
N PRO A 79 19.94 -5.49 27.46
CA PRO A 79 20.75 -5.40 28.67
C PRO A 79 22.24 -5.60 28.38
N VAL A 80 22.60 -6.18 27.24
CA VAL A 80 23.97 -6.25 26.75
C VAL A 80 24.30 -4.91 26.08
N HIS A 81 24.57 -3.89 26.90
CA HIS A 81 24.88 -2.50 26.51
C HIS A 81 26.11 -2.31 25.57
N ASN A 82 26.60 -3.35 24.92
CA ASN A 82 27.83 -3.30 24.13
C ASN A 82 27.88 -4.29 22.94
N GLU A 83 26.77 -4.94 22.58
CA GLU A 83 26.73 -5.66 21.30
C GLU A 83 26.50 -4.68 20.13
N ASN A 84 27.34 -4.79 19.10
CA ASN A 84 27.20 -4.04 17.86
C ASN A 84 25.81 -4.32 17.25
N LEU A 85 25.14 -3.28 16.77
CA LEU A 85 23.90 -3.32 15.98
C LEU A 85 23.86 -4.50 14.99
N GLU A 86 24.97 -4.78 14.32
CA GLU A 86 25.09 -5.88 13.36
C GLU A 86 24.80 -7.26 13.98
N LYS A 87 25.23 -7.52 15.22
CA LYS A 87 24.97 -8.79 15.92
C LYS A 87 23.50 -8.92 16.31
N THR A 88 22.93 -7.87 16.87
CA THR A 88 21.50 -7.85 17.24
C THR A 88 20.61 -8.09 16.02
N LEU A 89 20.94 -7.47 14.88
CA LEU A 89 20.22 -7.68 13.62
C LEU A 89 20.35 -9.12 13.09
N LYS A 90 21.50 -9.78 13.29
CA LYS A 90 21.69 -11.20 12.91
C LYS A 90 20.86 -12.15 13.76
N ASN A 91 20.48 -11.76 14.97
CA ASN A 91 19.66 -12.58 15.86
C ASN A 91 18.16 -12.45 15.56
N VAL A 92 17.73 -11.42 14.81
CA VAL A 92 16.34 -11.26 14.38
C VAL A 92 15.99 -12.37 13.38
N ASN A 93 14.99 -13.17 13.74
CA ASN A 93 14.50 -14.24 12.87
C ASN A 93 13.12 -13.88 12.25
N LEU A 94 12.64 -14.74 11.34
CA LEU A 94 11.37 -14.52 10.64
C LEU A 94 10.17 -14.40 11.59
N LYS A 95 10.15 -15.14 12.70
CA LYS A 95 9.08 -15.06 13.69
C LYS A 95 9.05 -13.64 14.29
N ASP A 96 10.19 -13.09 14.68
CA ASP A 96 10.28 -11.74 15.24
C ASP A 96 9.80 -10.68 14.25
N VAL A 97 10.14 -10.83 12.97
CA VAL A 97 9.68 -9.94 11.89
C VAL A 97 8.16 -9.99 11.75
N VAL A 98 7.57 -11.19 11.71
CA VAL A 98 6.11 -11.36 11.57
C VAL A 98 5.36 -10.77 12.76
N PHE A 99 5.81 -11.02 13.99
CA PHE A 99 5.20 -10.43 15.18
C PHE A 99 5.36 -8.91 15.20
N SER A 100 6.52 -8.39 14.82
CA SER A 100 6.77 -6.96 14.73
C SER A 100 5.82 -6.30 13.72
N LEU A 101 5.62 -6.92 12.57
CA LEU A 101 4.69 -6.44 11.54
C LEU A 101 3.24 -6.45 12.04
N ALA A 102 2.81 -7.54 12.69
CA ALA A 102 1.48 -7.64 13.28
C ALA A 102 1.24 -6.56 14.36
N ASN A 103 2.22 -6.31 15.22
CA ASN A 103 2.16 -5.25 16.22
C ASN A 103 2.07 -3.87 15.58
N CYS A 104 2.86 -3.61 14.52
CA CYS A 104 2.78 -2.35 13.79
C CYS A 104 1.39 -2.15 13.18
N TRP A 105 0.83 -3.17 12.53
CA TRP A 105 -0.51 -3.13 11.96
C TRP A 105 -1.57 -2.85 13.03
N ALA A 106 -1.53 -3.57 14.16
CA ALA A 106 -2.47 -3.38 15.27
C ALA A 106 -2.36 -2.00 15.91
N SER A 107 -1.17 -1.38 15.88
CA SER A 107 -0.94 -0.03 16.40
C SER A 107 -1.40 1.10 15.47
N MET A 108 -1.76 0.80 14.22
CA MET A 108 -2.26 1.81 13.29
C MET A 108 -3.60 2.35 13.75
N SER A 109 -3.79 3.67 13.65
CA SER A 109 -5.07 4.28 13.99
C SER A 109 -6.12 3.93 12.94
N ILE A 110 -7.37 3.71 13.38
CA ILE A 110 -8.52 3.50 12.49
C ILE A 110 -8.67 4.66 11.50
N LEU A 111 -8.30 5.89 11.88
CA LEU A 111 -8.30 7.06 11.00
C LEU A 111 -7.34 6.90 9.81
N LEU A 112 -6.18 6.27 10.00
CA LEU A 112 -5.25 6.00 8.90
C LEU A 112 -5.74 4.88 7.98
N ILE A 113 -6.59 3.98 8.49
CA ILE A 113 -7.21 2.88 7.74
C ILE A 113 -8.43 3.39 6.96
N ASN A 114 -9.18 4.35 7.53
CA ASN A 114 -10.38 4.92 6.91
C ASN A 114 -10.06 5.96 5.81
N ASN A 115 -8.81 6.40 5.70
CA ASN A 115 -8.33 7.26 4.60
C ASN A 115 -7.79 6.43 3.42
N TRP A 116 -8.23 5.17 3.30
CA TRP A 116 -7.97 4.29 2.17
C TRP A 116 -9.11 4.36 1.17
#